data_AF-A0A2T2V379-F1
#
_entry.id   AF-A0A2T2V379-F1
#
_cell.length_a   1.000
_cell.length_b   1.000
_cell.length_c   1.000
_cell.angle_alpha   90.00
_cell.angle_beta   90.00
_cell.angle_gamma   90.00
#
_symmetry.space_group_name_H-M   'P 1'
#
loop_
_entity.id
_entity.type
_entity.pdbx_description
1 polymer ?
#
loop_
_entity_poly.entity_id
_entity_poly.type
_entity_poly.pdbx_seq_one_letter_code
_entity_poly.pdbx_strand_id
1 'polypeptide(L)'
;MGANERRSSDVAVRGVAVGPQARCAHYDSARDIVAIKFPCCGAFYACFRCHRARAGHAATPWPVARFDEQAVRCGACASTFSIRTYLDTEPQCPRCGAAFNPGCAHHRDRYFER
;
A
#
# COMPACT_ATOMS: atom_id res chain seq x y z
N MET A 1 -35.19 -5.86 -14.57
CA MET A 1 -34.30 -6.87 -15.21
C MET A 1 -32.94 -6.22 -15.47
N GLY A 2 -31.84 -6.86 -15.05
CA GLY A 2 -30.43 -6.57 -15.41
C GLY A 2 -29.85 -5.25 -14.85
N ALA A 3 -29.27 -5.17 -13.65
CA ALA A 3 -28.00 -5.77 -13.19
C ALA A 3 -26.78 -5.51 -14.10
N ASN A 4 -25.83 -4.76 -13.52
CA ASN A 4 -24.38 -4.99 -13.55
C ASN A 4 -23.51 -4.17 -14.52
N GLU A 5 -23.35 -2.87 -14.23
CA GLU A 5 -22.16 -2.12 -14.65
C GLU A 5 -20.98 -2.50 -13.75
N ARG A 6 -20.25 -3.54 -14.13
CA ARG A 6 -18.98 -3.91 -13.50
C ARG A 6 -17.95 -2.80 -13.67
N ARG A 7 -17.75 -1.96 -12.65
CA ARG A 7 -16.53 -1.17 -12.50
C ARG A 7 -15.45 -2.01 -11.83
N SER A 8 -14.87 -2.95 -12.59
CA SER A 8 -13.62 -3.60 -12.21
C SER A 8 -12.45 -2.69 -12.57
N SER A 9 -12.13 -1.75 -11.71
CA SER A 9 -10.78 -1.18 -11.62
C SER A 9 -10.14 -1.66 -10.33
N ASP A 10 -9.91 -2.98 -10.25
CA ASP A 10 -9.15 -3.54 -9.15
C ASP A 10 -7.69 -3.09 -9.30
N VAL A 11 -7.26 -2.21 -8.40
CA VAL A 11 -5.89 -1.70 -8.39
C VAL A 11 -4.96 -2.85 -8.02
N ALA A 12 -4.27 -3.39 -9.01
CA ALA A 12 -3.37 -4.52 -8.84
C ALA A 12 -2.19 -4.17 -7.91
N VAL A 13 -1.99 -5.00 -6.88
CA VAL A 13 -0.83 -4.93 -5.98
C VAL A 13 0.26 -5.86 -6.50
N ARG A 14 1.45 -5.32 -6.72
CA ARG A 14 2.61 -6.05 -7.26
C ARG A 14 3.52 -6.56 -6.14
N GLY A 15 4.21 -7.67 -6.40
CA GLY A 15 5.23 -8.18 -5.49
C GLY A 15 5.57 -9.66 -5.71
N VAL A 16 6.21 -10.25 -4.72
CA VAL A 16 6.59 -11.68 -4.70
C VAL A 16 5.57 -12.46 -3.89
N ALA A 17 4.93 -13.46 -4.52
CA ALA A 17 3.88 -14.28 -3.91
C ALA A 17 2.82 -13.44 -3.18
N VAL A 18 2.25 -12.45 -3.89
CA VAL A 18 1.27 -11.54 -3.29
C VAL A 18 -0.08 -12.24 -3.17
N GLY A 19 -0.59 -12.35 -1.95
CA GLY A 19 -1.92 -12.87 -1.65
C GLY A 19 -3.04 -11.85 -1.87
N PRO A 20 -4.31 -12.27 -1.72
CA PRO A 20 -5.47 -11.41 -1.97
C PRO A 20 -5.54 -10.18 -1.05
N GLN A 21 -4.94 -10.25 0.14
CA GLN A 21 -4.87 -9.14 1.09
C GLN A 21 -3.56 -8.35 1.05
N ALA A 22 -2.84 -8.40 -0.08
CA ALA A 22 -1.56 -7.70 -0.29
C ALA A 22 -0.37 -8.18 0.56
N ARG A 23 -0.52 -9.23 1.37
CA ARG A 23 0.60 -9.92 2.02
C ARG A 23 1.55 -10.51 0.98
N CYS A 24 2.84 -10.61 1.29
CA CYS A 24 3.85 -11.07 0.35
C CYS A 24 4.87 -11.99 1.01
N ALA A 25 5.71 -12.66 0.22
CA ALA A 25 6.76 -13.55 0.73
C ALA A 25 7.75 -12.90 1.72
N HIS A 26 7.86 -11.56 1.75
CA HIS A 26 8.74 -10.86 2.69
C HIS A 26 8.06 -10.56 4.04
N TYR A 27 6.74 -10.36 4.03
CA TYR A 27 5.93 -9.92 5.16
C TYR A 27 4.51 -10.52 5.01
N ASP A 28 4.18 -11.50 5.85
CA ASP A 28 2.96 -12.31 5.73
C ASP A 28 2.22 -12.53 7.08
N SER A 29 2.41 -11.62 8.03
CA SER A 29 1.56 -11.61 9.22
C SER A 29 0.13 -11.18 8.89
N ALA A 30 -0.81 -11.44 9.80
CA ALA A 30 -2.18 -11.01 9.66
C ALA A 30 -2.35 -9.49 9.42
N ARG A 31 -1.36 -8.70 9.85
CA ARG A 31 -1.33 -7.24 9.81
C ARG A 31 -0.53 -6.65 8.62
N ASP A 32 0.14 -7.49 7.83
CA ASP A 32 0.92 -7.08 6.65
C ASP A 32 0.02 -6.87 5.42
N ILE A 33 -1.03 -6.09 5.61
CA ILE A 33 -2.12 -5.88 4.64
C ILE A 33 -2.13 -4.45 4.08
N VAL A 34 -0.99 -3.77 4.08
CA VAL A 34 -0.83 -2.43 3.51
C VAL A 34 -0.02 -2.52 2.23
N ALA A 35 -0.57 -2.01 1.12
CA ALA A 35 0.18 -1.78 -0.09
C ALA A 35 0.42 -0.28 -0.28
N ILE A 36 1.63 0.08 -0.72
CA ILE A 36 2.03 1.48 -0.92
C ILE A 36 2.36 1.69 -2.40
N LYS A 37 1.79 2.75 -2.99
CA LYS A 37 2.12 3.22 -4.32
C LYS A 37 3.49 3.89 -4.29
N PHE A 38 4.35 3.60 -5.26
CA PHE A 38 5.64 4.28 -5.40
C PHE A 38 5.56 5.43 -6.41
N PRO A 39 6.09 6.63 -6.10
CA PRO A 39 5.99 7.79 -6.99
C PRO A 39 6.82 7.63 -8.27
N CYS A 40 7.90 6.85 -8.24
CA CYS A 40 8.74 6.58 -9.41
C CYS A 40 8.02 5.83 -10.55
N CYS A 41 6.96 5.09 -10.26
CA CYS A 41 6.28 4.25 -11.27
C CYS A 41 4.75 4.20 -11.16
N GLY A 42 4.15 4.86 -10.18
CA GLY A 42 2.69 4.92 -9.99
C GLY A 42 2.03 3.59 -9.63
N ALA A 43 2.81 2.53 -9.38
CA ALA A 43 2.29 1.20 -9.07
C ALA A 43 2.28 0.92 -7.56
N PHE A 44 1.27 0.19 -7.10
CA PHE A 44 1.21 -0.34 -5.73
C PHE A 44 2.07 -1.58 -5.60
N TYR A 45 2.87 -1.62 -4.54
CA TYR A 45 3.61 -2.80 -4.13
C TYR A 45 3.26 -3.19 -2.70
N ALA A 46 3.28 -4.49 -2.43
CA ALA A 46 3.05 -5.03 -1.08
C ALA A 46 4.08 -4.52 -0.06
N CYS A 47 5.33 -4.27 -0.48
CA CYS A 47 6.37 -3.67 0.35
C CYS A 47 7.53 -3.13 -0.50
N PHE A 48 8.47 -2.41 0.11
CA PHE A 48 9.66 -1.85 -0.55
C PHE A 48 10.59 -2.96 -1.09
N ARG A 49 10.65 -4.12 -0.43
CA ARG A 49 11.41 -5.28 -0.93
C ARG A 49 10.77 -5.86 -2.18
N CYS A 50 9.45 -5.87 -2.26
CA CYS A 50 8.69 -6.25 -3.46
C CYS A 50 8.94 -5.27 -4.62
N HIS A 51 8.97 -3.96 -4.35
CA HIS A 51 9.38 -2.98 -5.37
C HIS A 51 10.80 -3.25 -5.85
N ARG A 52 11.78 -3.34 -4.93
CA ARG A 52 13.18 -3.63 -5.26
C ARG A 52 13.36 -4.89 -6.10
N ALA A 53 12.57 -5.93 -5.85
CA ALA A 53 12.66 -7.20 -6.57
C ALA A 53 12.00 -7.18 -7.96
N ARG A 54 11.07 -6.26 -8.24
CA ARG A 54 10.18 -6.35 -9.42
C ARG A 54 10.15 -5.10 -10.29
N ALA A 55 10.56 -3.95 -9.78
CA ALA A 55 10.42 -2.68 -10.48
C ALA A 55 11.51 -2.44 -11.54
N GLY A 56 12.67 -3.09 -11.42
CA GLY A 56 13.81 -2.88 -12.32
C GLY A 56 14.49 -1.52 -12.18
N HIS A 57 14.13 -0.73 -11.16
CA HIS A 57 14.71 0.57 -10.86
C HIS A 57 14.69 0.84 -9.34
N ALA A 58 15.47 1.82 -8.89
CA ALA A 58 15.51 2.23 -7.50
C ALA A 58 14.21 2.93 -7.07
N ALA A 59 13.78 2.69 -5.83
CA ALA A 59 12.64 3.39 -5.25
C ALA A 59 12.97 4.86 -4.98
N THR A 60 12.00 5.74 -5.18
CA THR A 60 12.02 7.11 -4.66
C THR A 60 10.95 7.25 -3.57
N PRO A 61 11.28 7.86 -2.41
CA PRO A 61 10.28 8.23 -1.42
C PRO A 61 9.31 9.29 -1.96
N TRP A 62 8.10 9.34 -1.42
CA TRP A 62 7.18 10.44 -1.67
C TRP A 62 7.67 11.72 -1.01
N PRO A 63 7.66 12.86 -1.73
CA PRO A 63 7.98 14.13 -1.12
C PRO A 63 6.86 14.61 -0.21
N VAL A 64 7.22 15.31 0.87
CA VAL A 64 6.27 15.82 1.89
C VAL A 64 5.15 16.66 1.26
N ALA A 65 5.48 17.46 0.24
CA ALA A 65 4.53 18.28 -0.50
C ALA A 65 3.42 17.48 -1.22
N ARG A 66 3.56 16.16 -1.34
CA ARG A 66 2.62 15.25 -2.01
C ARG A 66 1.98 14.25 -1.05
N PHE A 67 2.00 14.49 0.26
CA PHE A 67 1.38 13.56 1.22
C PHE A 67 -0.15 13.47 1.13
N ASP A 68 -0.80 14.37 0.39
CA ASP A 68 -2.23 14.27 0.10
C ASP A 68 -2.57 13.24 -1.00
N GLU A 69 -1.56 12.63 -1.63
CA GLU A 69 -1.73 11.62 -2.67
C GLU A 69 -2.31 10.31 -2.17
N GLN A 70 -3.26 9.75 -2.95
CA GLN A 70 -3.91 8.46 -2.72
C GLN A 70 -2.94 7.30 -3.00
N ALA A 71 -2.03 7.07 -2.06
CA ALA A 71 -0.88 6.18 -2.22
C ALA A 71 -0.83 5.03 -1.21
N VAL A 72 -1.80 4.90 -0.31
CA VAL A 72 -1.87 3.79 0.65
C VAL A 72 -3.17 3.02 0.43
N ARG A 73 -3.08 1.69 0.26
CA ARG A 73 -4.21 0.80 0.01
C ARG A 73 -4.29 -0.28 1.09
N CYS A 74 -5.50 -0.47 1.63
CA CYS A 74 -5.79 -1.56 2.55
C CYS A 74 -6.11 -2.85 1.79
N GLY A 75 -5.42 -3.93 2.12
CA GLY A 75 -5.65 -5.27 1.57
C GLY A 75 -6.92 -5.95 2.09
N ALA A 76 -7.48 -5.51 3.21
CA ALA A 76 -8.71 -6.10 3.76
C ALA A 76 -9.98 -5.58 3.07
N CYS A 77 -10.06 -4.27 2.78
CA CYS A 77 -11.26 -3.65 2.19
C CYS A 77 -11.01 -2.95 0.84
N ALA A 78 -9.81 -3.06 0.28
CA ALA A 78 -9.39 -2.44 -0.98
C ALA A 78 -9.45 -0.90 -1.04
N SER A 79 -9.83 -0.22 0.05
CA SER A 79 -9.87 1.24 0.07
C SER A 79 -8.47 1.84 -0.10
N THR A 80 -8.38 2.93 -0.86
CA THR A 80 -7.17 3.75 -0.95
C THR A 80 -7.41 5.05 -0.18
N PHE A 81 -6.36 5.55 0.48
CA PHE A 81 -6.37 6.80 1.23
C PHE A 81 -5.01 7.51 1.11
N SER A 82 -4.95 8.75 1.59
CA SER A 82 -3.74 9.56 1.46
C SER A 82 -2.62 9.10 2.38
N ILE A 83 -1.39 9.47 2.03
CA ILE A 83 -0.21 9.26 2.88
C ILE A 83 -0.40 9.98 4.21
N ARG A 84 -0.90 11.22 4.19
CA ARG A 84 -1.22 12.00 5.40
C ARG A 84 -2.17 11.22 6.31
N THR A 85 -3.29 10.72 5.77
CA THR A 85 -4.23 9.90 6.56
C THR A 85 -3.53 8.68 7.16
N TYR A 86 -2.70 7.97 6.39
CA TYR A 86 -1.96 6.81 6.91
C TYR A 86 -1.00 7.14 8.05
N LEU A 87 -0.32 8.29 7.97
CA LEU A 87 0.67 8.72 8.95
C LEU A 87 0.03 9.33 10.22
N ASP A 88 -1.14 9.92 10.11
CA ASP A 88 -1.82 10.63 11.20
C ASP A 88 -2.78 9.73 11.99
N THR A 89 -3.07 8.52 11.53
CA THR A 89 -3.94 7.56 12.22
C THR A 89 -3.15 6.51 12.98
N GLU A 90 -3.78 5.93 14.01
CA GLU A 90 -3.37 4.63 14.57
C GLU A 90 -3.11 3.60 13.47
N PRO A 91 -2.24 2.58 13.69
CA PRO A 91 -1.89 1.59 12.68
C PRO A 91 -3.07 0.65 12.40
N GLN A 92 -4.10 1.19 11.75
CA GLN A 92 -5.33 0.53 11.35
C GLN A 92 -5.93 1.23 10.14
N CYS A 93 -6.77 0.52 9.39
CA CYS A 93 -7.47 1.11 8.25
C CYS A 93 -8.53 2.12 8.74
N PRO A 94 -8.54 3.37 8.26
CA PRO A 94 -9.55 4.37 8.63
C PRO A 94 -10.95 4.04 8.06
N ARG A 95 -11.06 3.03 7.19
CA ARG A 95 -12.31 2.64 6.52
C ARG A 95 -12.95 1.38 7.10
N CYS A 96 -12.16 0.39 7.50
CA CYS A 96 -12.67 -0.89 8.01
C CYS A 96 -12.13 -1.29 9.38
N GLY A 97 -11.22 -0.52 9.97
CA GLY A 97 -10.65 -0.80 11.29
C GLY A 97 -9.65 -1.97 11.34
N ALA A 98 -9.32 -2.60 10.20
CA ALA A 98 -8.35 -3.69 10.17
C ALA A 98 -6.97 -3.20 10.65
N ALA A 99 -6.36 -3.92 11.59
CA ALA A 99 -5.07 -3.56 12.16
C ALA A 99 -3.93 -3.72 11.14
N PHE A 100 -3.06 -2.72 11.08
CA PHE A 100 -1.82 -2.70 10.31
C PHE A 100 -0.63 -3.06 11.19
N ASN A 101 0.46 -3.47 10.55
CA ASN A 101 1.68 -3.82 11.26
C ASN A 101 2.37 -2.54 11.77
N PRO A 102 2.48 -2.32 13.10
CA PRO A 102 3.18 -1.14 13.62
C PRO A 102 4.68 -1.14 13.28
N GLY A 103 5.25 -2.33 13.03
CA GLY A 103 6.62 -2.48 12.55
C GLY A 103 6.89 -1.79 11.20
N CYS A 104 5.84 -1.43 10.45
CA CYS A 104 5.99 -0.63 9.23
C CYS A 104 6.61 0.76 9.47
N ALA A 105 6.54 1.29 10.70
CA ALA A 105 7.18 2.54 11.05
C ALA A 105 8.71 2.48 10.90
N HIS A 106 9.34 1.31 11.11
CA HIS A 106 10.79 1.14 11.03
C HIS A 106 11.38 1.33 9.63
N HIS A 107 10.55 1.30 8.59
CA HIS A 107 10.97 1.45 7.21
C HIS A 107 10.26 2.63 6.52
N ARG A 108 9.74 3.58 7.28
CA ARG A 108 8.99 4.74 6.77
C ARG A 108 9.79 5.54 5.74
N ASP A 109 11.08 5.72 6.01
CA ASP A 109 12.08 6.38 5.15
C ASP A 109 12.19 5.77 3.75
N ARG A 110 11.81 4.49 3.58
CA ARG A 110 11.80 3.81 2.28
C ARG A 110 10.63 4.20 1.39
N TYR A 111 9.61 4.85 1.94
CA TYR A 111 8.39 5.22 1.23
C TYR A 111 8.11 6.73 1.27
N PHE A 112 8.50 7.41 2.34
CA PHE A 112 8.12 8.80 2.59
C PHE A 112 9.35 9.60 3.05
N GLU A 113 9.51 10.82 2.53
CA GLU A 113 10.45 11.79 3.07
C GLU A 113 10.09 12.17 4.53
N ARG A 114 11.04 12.77 5.25
CA ARG A 114 10.87 13.20 6.64
C ARG A 114 10.43 14.64 6.74
#